data_AF-A0A2T5BGF3-F1
#
_entry.id   AF-A0A2T5BGF3-F1
#
_cell.length_a   1.000
_cell.length_b   1.000
_cell.length_c   1.000
_cell.angle_alpha   90.00
_cell.angle_beta   90.00
_cell.angle_gamma   90.00
#
_symmetry.space_group_name_H-M   'P 1'
#
loop_
_entity.id
_entity.type
_entity.pdbx_description
1 polymer ?
#
loop_
_entity_poly.entity_id
_entity_poly.type
_entity_poly.pdbx_seq_one_letter_code
_entity_poly.pdbx_strand_id
1 'polypeptide(L)'
;MSARRLRSLGVDPATGKEAFAIARPGGLLEALADAHALESAAALAAVVGAVLQAGEASDAELATLVPPLHAALDECVDMMAADRA
;
A
#
# COMPACT_ATOMS: atom_id res chain seq x y z
N MET A 1 21.19 -4.36 8.12
CA MET A 1 20.88 -5.68 7.51
C MET A 1 19.41 -5.66 7.12
N SER A 2 19.09 -5.40 5.84
CA SER A 2 17.71 -5.42 5.38
C SER A 2 17.14 -6.84 5.53
N ALA A 3 16.18 -6.98 6.44
CA ALA A 3 15.48 -8.24 6.64
C ALA A 3 14.80 -8.63 5.32
N ARG A 4 15.00 -9.87 4.88
CA ARG A 4 14.25 -10.45 3.76
C ARG A 4 12.77 -10.40 4.13
N ARG A 5 12.02 -9.47 3.54
CA ARG A 5 10.58 -9.33 3.75
C ARG A 5 9.85 -10.25 2.77
N LEU A 6 9.04 -11.15 3.30
CA LEU A 6 7.99 -11.83 2.54
C LEU A 6 6.95 -10.77 2.18
N ARG A 7 6.74 -10.53 0.90
CA ARG A 7 5.77 -9.57 0.38
C ARG A 7 4.72 -10.32 -0.44
N SER A 8 3.45 -9.96 -0.25
CA SER A 8 2.36 -10.51 -1.05
C SER A 8 2.49 -10.05 -2.51
N LEU A 9 2.23 -10.96 -3.44
CA LEU A 9 2.13 -10.72 -4.87
C LEU A 9 0.67 -10.72 -5.35
N GLY A 10 -0.27 -10.91 -4.42
CA GLY A 10 -1.69 -11.03 -4.71
C GLY A 10 -2.26 -12.42 -4.42
N VAL A 11 -3.59 -12.47 -4.44
CA VAL A 11 -4.38 -13.67 -4.16
C VAL A 11 -4.87 -14.27 -5.48
N ASP A 12 -4.61 -15.57 -5.68
CA ASP A 12 -5.19 -16.33 -6.78
C ASP A 12 -6.71 -16.43 -6.58
N PRO A 13 -7.53 -15.85 -7.47
CA PRO A 13 -8.98 -15.86 -7.32
C PRO A 13 -9.60 -17.26 -7.45
N ALA A 14 -8.92 -18.20 -8.11
CA ALA A 14 -9.43 -19.57 -8.28
C ALA A 14 -9.23 -20.42 -7.02
N THR A 15 -8.18 -20.16 -6.24
CA THR A 15 -7.81 -20.98 -5.08
C THR A 15 -7.89 -20.25 -3.74
N GLY A 16 -8.04 -18.92 -3.76
CA GLY A 16 -7.98 -18.06 -2.58
C GLY A 16 -6.61 -18.03 -1.92
N LYS A 17 -5.57 -18.59 -2.56
CA LYS A 17 -4.22 -18.66 -2.01
C LYS A 17 -3.46 -17.39 -2.34
N GLU A 18 -2.78 -16.86 -1.35
CA GLU A 18 -1.91 -15.70 -1.50
C GLU A 18 -0.50 -16.15 -1.91
N ALA A 19 0.02 -15.54 -2.98
CA ALA A 19 1.37 -15.76 -3.45
C ALA A 19 2.31 -14.78 -2.76
N PHE A 20 3.47 -15.26 -2.30
CA PHE A 20 4.47 -14.41 -1.66
C PHE A 20 5.82 -14.49 -2.38
N ALA A 21 6.49 -13.35 -2.52
CA ALA A 21 7.89 -13.27 -2.94
C ALA A 21 8.79 -12.86 -1.78
N ILE A 22 9.99 -13.42 -1.75
CA ILE A 22 11.09 -12.88 -0.97
C ILE A 22 11.84 -11.90 -1.86
N ALA A 23 11.55 -10.61 -1.69
CA ALA A 23 12.30 -9.57 -2.38
C ALA A 23 13.72 -9.50 -1.81
N ARG A 24 14.73 -9.45 -2.68
CA ARG A 24 16.09 -9.11 -2.25
C ARG A 24 16.16 -7.59 -2.06
N PRO A 25 16.84 -7.12 -1.00
CA PRO A 25 17.15 -5.71 -0.83
C PRO A 25 17.81 -5.11 -2.08
N GLY A 26 17.33 -3.97 -2.56
CA GLY A 26 17.75 -3.27 -3.78
C GLY A 26 17.36 -3.95 -5.09
N GLY A 27 16.51 -4.98 -5.06
CA GLY A 27 16.13 -5.77 -6.24
C GLY A 27 14.92 -5.21 -6.99
N LEU A 28 14.73 -5.64 -8.25
CA LEU A 28 13.60 -5.24 -9.10
C LEU A 28 12.23 -5.47 -8.42
N LEU A 29 12.06 -6.61 -7.73
CA LEU A 29 10.81 -6.92 -7.04
C LEU A 29 10.53 -6.01 -5.85
N GLU A 30 11.57 -5.50 -5.19
CA GLU A 30 11.41 -4.49 -4.13
C GLU A 30 11.01 -3.16 -4.75
N ALA A 31 11.71 -2.71 -5.79
CA ALA A 31 11.40 -1.47 -6.49
C ALA A 31 9.98 -1.45 -7.10
N LEU A 32 9.51 -2.57 -7.66
CA LEU A 32 8.15 -2.68 -8.19
C LEU A 32 7.09 -2.67 -7.08
N ALA A 33 7.36 -3.33 -5.94
CA ALA A 33 6.45 -3.30 -4.80
C ALA A 33 6.35 -1.89 -4.22
N ASP A 34 7.47 -1.18 -4.12
CA ASP A 34 7.52 0.19 -3.62
C ASP A 34 6.77 1.15 -4.55
N ALA A 35 6.93 0.99 -5.87
CA ALA A 35 6.16 1.73 -6.87
C ALA A 35 4.65 1.45 -6.75
N HIS A 36 4.25 0.19 -6.55
CA HIS A 36 2.85 -0.17 -6.40
C HIS A 36 2.22 0.41 -5.13
N ALA A 37 2.94 0.37 -4.00
CA ALA A 37 2.49 0.98 -2.76
C ALA A 37 2.31 2.50 -2.91
N LEU A 38 3.23 3.19 -3.60
CA LEU A 38 3.11 4.61 -3.92
C LEU A 38 1.91 4.90 -4.83
N GLU A 39 1.67 4.09 -5.86
CA GLU A 39 0.51 4.21 -6.74
C GLU A 39 -0.81 4.02 -5.98
N SER A 40 -0.90 3.00 -5.13
CA SER A 40 -2.06 2.75 -4.28
C SER A 40 -2.31 3.90 -3.31
N ALA A 41 -1.27 4.42 -2.66
CA ALA A 41 -1.39 5.58 -1.77
C ALA A 41 -1.87 6.83 -2.53
N ALA A 42 -1.34 7.08 -3.73
CA ALA A 42 -1.73 8.20 -4.56
C ALA A 42 -3.20 8.11 -5.02
N ALA A 43 -3.63 6.92 -5.47
CA ALA A 43 -5.01 6.67 -5.87
C ALA A 43 -5.98 6.89 -4.70
N LEU A 44 -5.64 6.38 -3.52
CA LEU A 44 -6.47 6.52 -2.33
C LEU A 44 -6.54 7.98 -1.86
N ALA A 45 -5.42 8.70 -1.87
CA ALA A 45 -5.39 10.13 -1.56
C ALA A 45 -6.27 10.95 -2.53
N ALA A 46 -6.26 10.61 -3.82
CA ALA A 46 -7.11 11.25 -4.82
C ALA A 46 -8.60 10.98 -4.56
N VAL A 47 -8.98 9.74 -4.23
CA VAL A 47 -10.36 9.38 -3.88
C VAL A 47 -10.81 10.15 -2.63
N VAL A 48 -10.04 10.12 -1.55
CA VAL A 48 -10.36 10.85 -0.31
C VAL A 48 -10.46 12.35 -0.59
N GLY A 49 -9.54 12.91 -1.37
CA GLY A 49 -9.58 14.33 -1.77
C GLY A 49 -10.83 14.70 -2.56
N ALA A 50 -11.22 13.86 -3.53
CA ALA A 50 -12.45 14.07 -4.31
C ALA A 50 -13.70 13.99 -3.43
N VAL A 51 -13.74 13.03 -2.50
CA VAL A 51 -14.85 12.87 -1.54
C VAL A 51 -14.98 14.09 -0.63
N LEU A 52 -13.86 14.58 -0.08
CA LEU A 52 -13.86 15.79 0.76
C LEU A 52 -14.24 17.06 -0.01
N GLN A 53 -13.83 17.18 -1.28
CA GLN A 53 -14.17 18.32 -2.13
C GLN A 53 -15.63 18.32 -2.59
N ALA A 54 -16.21 17.13 -2.82
CA ALA A 54 -17.62 17.01 -3.18
C ALA A 54 -18.54 17.40 -2.02
N GLY A 55 -18.09 17.25 -0.77
CA GLY A 55 -18.86 17.65 0.42
C GLY A 55 -20.14 16.84 0.66
N GLU A 56 -20.36 15.76 -0.10
CA GLU A 56 -21.57 14.94 -0.04
C GLU A 56 -21.41 13.61 0.70
N ALA A 57 -20.19 13.26 1.16
CA ALA A 57 -19.99 12.02 1.92
C ALA A 57 -20.25 12.21 3.42
N SER A 58 -20.94 11.23 3.99
CA SER A 58 -21.14 11.16 5.43
C SER A 58 -19.85 10.78 6.18
N ASP A 59 -19.77 11.13 7.47
CA ASP A 59 -18.67 10.72 8.34
C ASP A 59 -18.48 9.19 8.38
N ALA A 60 -19.57 8.43 8.24
CA ALA A 60 -19.53 6.97 8.20
C ALA A 60 -18.86 6.45 6.92
N GLU A 61 -19.15 7.06 5.76
CA GLU A 61 -18.51 6.71 4.49
C GLU A 61 -17.04 7.10 4.49
N LEU A 62 -16.70 8.28 5.01
CA LEU A 62 -15.32 8.72 5.19
C LEU A 62 -14.54 7.78 6.12
N ALA A 63 -15.15 7.32 7.21
CA ALA A 63 -14.53 6.37 8.14
C ALA A 63 -14.14 5.04 7.47
N THR A 64 -14.84 4.60 6.42
CA THR A 64 -14.46 3.37 5.67
C THR A 64 -13.14 3.50 4.92
N LEU A 65 -12.72 4.73 4.58
CA LEU A 65 -11.47 5.01 3.86
C LEU A 65 -10.27 5.13 4.82
N VAL A 66 -10.51 5.29 6.13
CA VAL A 66 -9.44 5.46 7.12
C VAL A 66 -8.54 4.22 7.25
N PRO A 67 -9.06 2.99 7.38
CA PRO A 67 -8.22 1.79 7.45
C PRO A 67 -7.30 1.58 6.23
N PRO A 68 -7.80 1.61 4.97
CA PRO A 68 -6.90 1.47 3.82
C PRO A 68 -5.92 2.64 3.69
N LEU A 69 -6.28 3.84 4.16
CA LEU A 69 -5.38 5.01 4.13
C LEU A 69 -4.25 4.87 5.13
N HIS A 70 -4.56 4.44 6.34
CA HIS A 70 -3.56 4.15 7.35
C HIS A 70 -2.59 3.06 6.86
N ALA A 71 -3.10 1.96 6.29
CA ALA A 71 -2.26 0.89 5.77
C ALA A 71 -1.31 1.36 4.66
N ALA A 72 -1.80 2.14 3.70
CA ALA A 72 -0.97 2.69 2.62
C ALA A 72 0.10 3.67 3.14
N LEU A 73 -0.23 4.47 4.16
CA LEU A 73 0.72 5.39 4.79
C LEU A 73 1.80 4.66 5.60
N ASP A 74 1.43 3.62 6.35
CA ASP A 74 2.39 2.77 7.09
C ASP A 74 3.39 2.13 6.12
N GLU A 75 2.93 1.60 4.99
CA GLU A 75 3.81 1.05 3.96
C GLU A 75 4.78 2.11 3.40
N CYS A 76 4.32 3.34 3.18
CA CYS A 76 5.17 4.44 2.76
C CYS A 76 6.24 4.81 3.81
N VAL A 77 5.86 4.84 5.08
CA VAL A 77 6.79 5.13 6.19
C VAL A 77 7.84 4.02 6.31
N ASP A 78 7.45 2.76 6.17
CA ASP A 78 8.35 1.62 6.20
C ASP A 78 9.37 1.63 5.05
N MET A 79 8.96 2.07 3.85
CA MET A 79 9.87 2.30 2.72
C MET A 79 10.88 3.39 3.04
N MET A 80 10.42 4.55 3.51
CA MET A 80 11.29 5.68 3.87
C MET A 80 12.28 5.33 5.00
N ALA A 81 11.86 4.50 5.95
CA ALA A 81 12.72 4.03 7.04
C ALA A 81 13.79 3.03 6.53
N ALA A 82 13.45 2.23 5.52
CA ALA A 82 14.36 1.26 4.91
C ALA A 82 15.46 1.93 4.06
N ASP A 83 15.15 3.03 3.38
CA ASP A 83 16.12 3.79 2.55
C ASP A 83 17.19 4.53 3.39
N ARG A 84 16.92 4.75 4.69
CA ARG A 84 17.84 5.44 5.62
C ARG A 84 18.83 4.52 6.34
N ALA A 85 18.74 3.19 6.17
CA ALA A 85 19.49 2.20 6.95
C ALA A 85 20.57 1.48 6.13
#